data_AF-O53807-F1
#
_entry.id   AF-O53807-F1
#
_cell.length_a   1.000
_cell.length_b   1.000
_cell.length_c   1.000
_cell.angle_alpha   90.00
_cell.angle_beta   90.00
_cell.angle_gamma   90.00
#
_symmetry.space_group_name_H-M   'P 1'
#
loop_
_entity.id
_entity.type
_entity.pdbx_description
1 polymer ?
#
loop_
_entity_poly.entity_id
_entity_poly.type
_entity_poly.pdbx_seq_one_letter_code
_entity_poly.pdbx_strand_id
1 'polypeptide(L)'
;METLLKTSEAAQILGVSRQHVVNMCDRGEMVCVHVGSHRRVPSSEVERVTSRRLTREEERSLWLHRALLSPLLTEPDTVVSAARENLRRWSGMHRRDGMAGWYFTKWQRVLNDGLDAVMHVLTSPSEDAREMRQNSPFAGILPEATRVAVLRSFKDHWDREHERAMTE
;
A
#
# COMPACT_ATOMS: atom_id res chain seq x y z
N MET A 1 14.04 -2.05 28.31
CA MET A 1 12.80 -2.82 28.50
C MET A 1 11.99 -2.65 27.24
N GLU A 2 11.67 -3.75 26.55
CA GLU A 2 10.97 -3.69 25.26
C GLU A 2 9.51 -3.29 25.45
N THR A 3 9.04 -2.30 24.69
CA THR A 3 7.64 -1.83 24.79
C THR A 3 6.74 -2.75 24.00
N LEU A 4 5.72 -3.29 24.65
CA LEU A 4 4.74 -4.20 24.05
C LEU A 4 3.46 -3.45 23.68
N LEU A 5 3.27 -3.22 22.39
CA LEU A 5 2.12 -2.50 21.83
C LEU A 5 0.93 -3.43 21.67
N LYS A 6 -0.29 -2.92 21.89
CA LYS A 6 -1.51 -3.63 21.49
C LYS A 6 -1.53 -3.76 19.96
N THR A 7 -2.18 -4.81 19.47
CA THR A 7 -2.38 -4.98 18.02
C THR A 7 -3.07 -3.79 17.36
N SER A 8 -3.92 -3.04 18.07
CA SER A 8 -4.54 -1.81 17.59
C SER A 8 -3.56 -0.64 17.49
N GLU A 9 -2.62 -0.53 18.43
CA GLU A 9 -1.59 0.53 18.44
C GLU A 9 -0.57 0.26 17.34
N ALA A 10 -0.10 -0.98 17.22
CA ALA A 10 0.73 -1.42 16.11
C ALA A 10 0.04 -1.16 14.75
N ALA A 11 -1.25 -1.46 14.65
CA ALA A 11 -2.04 -1.21 13.44
C ALA A 11 -2.12 0.29 13.09
N GLN A 12 -2.29 1.15 14.09
CA GLN A 12 -2.29 2.59 13.89
C GLN A 12 -0.94 3.11 13.40
N ILE A 13 0.17 2.64 13.99
CA ILE A 13 1.54 3.04 13.59
C ILE A 13 1.83 2.58 12.15
N LEU A 14 1.47 1.34 11.83
CA LEU A 14 1.70 0.75 10.51
C LEU A 14 0.73 1.27 9.43
N GLY A 15 -0.32 2.00 9.83
CA GLY A 15 -1.39 2.42 8.94
C GLY A 15 -2.07 1.22 8.29
N VAL A 16 -2.62 0.30 9.10
CA VAL A 16 -3.33 -0.90 8.65
C VAL A 16 -4.47 -1.22 9.64
N SER A 17 -5.33 -2.20 9.32
CA SER A 17 -6.35 -2.65 10.29
C SER A 17 -5.75 -3.52 11.39
N ARG A 18 -6.38 -3.55 12.57
CA ARG A 18 -6.02 -4.49 13.67
C ARG A 18 -6.01 -5.95 13.18
N GLN A 19 -6.97 -6.31 12.33
CA GLN A 19 -7.06 -7.66 11.78
C GLN A 19 -5.88 -7.97 10.85
N HIS A 20 -5.38 -6.98 10.11
CA HIS A 20 -4.19 -7.17 9.28
C HIS A 20 -2.94 -7.45 10.13
N VAL A 21 -2.74 -6.74 11.25
CA VAL A 21 -1.67 -7.07 12.23
C VAL A 21 -1.80 -8.49 12.75
N VAL A 22 -3.02 -8.91 13.12
CA VAL A 22 -3.27 -10.30 13.53
C VAL A 22 -2.90 -11.30 12.43
N ASN A 23 -3.28 -11.03 11.19
CA ASN A 23 -2.96 -11.90 10.06
C ASN A 23 -1.44 -11.95 9.77
N MET A 24 -0.68 -10.87 10.02
CA MET A 24 0.79 -10.88 9.93
C MET A 24 1.42 -11.75 11.02
N CYS A 25 0.90 -11.67 12.26
CA CYS A 25 1.31 -12.58 13.34
C CYS A 25 1.07 -14.04 12.97
N ASP A 26 -0.12 -14.36 12.47
CA ASP A 26 -0.53 -15.74 12.15
C ASP A 26 0.28 -16.32 10.97
N ARG A 27 0.75 -15.46 10.05
CA ARG A 27 1.62 -15.84 8.91
C ARG A 27 3.11 -15.89 9.25
N GLY A 28 3.52 -15.45 10.45
CA GLY A 28 4.93 -15.34 10.83
C GLY A 28 5.69 -14.18 10.17
N GLU A 29 4.97 -13.23 9.54
CA GLU A 29 5.54 -12.02 8.93
C GLU A 29 5.92 -10.97 9.99
N MET A 30 5.25 -11.04 11.15
CA MET A 30 5.45 -10.18 12.31
C MET A 30 5.54 -11.00 13.59
N VAL A 31 6.56 -10.74 14.40
CA VAL A 31 6.71 -11.33 15.73
C VAL A 31 5.67 -10.75 16.68
N CYS A 32 4.85 -11.62 17.25
CA CYS A 32 3.84 -11.25 18.24
C CYS A 32 3.99 -12.12 19.48
N VAL A 33 3.89 -11.51 20.65
CA VAL A 33 3.95 -12.19 21.94
C VAL A 33 2.56 -12.25 22.56
N HIS A 34 2.26 -13.33 23.28
CA HIS A 34 1.03 -13.44 24.06
C HIS A 34 1.25 -12.90 25.47
N VAL A 35 0.40 -11.96 25.90
CA VAL A 35 0.30 -11.49 27.28
C VAL A 35 -1.09 -11.87 27.78
N GLY A 36 -1.16 -12.99 28.50
CA GLY A 36 -2.43 -13.67 28.80
C GLY A 36 -3.16 -14.04 27.50
N SER A 37 -4.44 -13.69 27.42
CA SER A 37 -5.27 -13.96 26.23
C SER A 37 -5.05 -13.00 25.07
N HIS A 38 -4.24 -11.94 25.23
CA HIS A 38 -4.08 -10.91 24.21
C HIS A 38 -2.70 -10.92 23.56
N ARG A 39 -2.69 -10.73 22.23
CA ARG A 39 -1.46 -10.49 21.47
C ARG A 39 -0.91 -9.09 21.71
N ARG A 40 0.42 -8.99 21.75
CA ARG A 40 1.20 -7.76 21.77
C ARG A 40 2.28 -7.82 20.70
N VAL A 41 2.62 -6.67 20.15
CA VAL A 41 3.69 -6.53 19.16
C VAL A 41 4.81 -5.74 19.82
N PRO A 42 6.05 -6.26 19.85
CA PRO A 42 7.20 -5.47 20.29
C PRO A 42 7.35 -4.20 19.46
N SER A 43 7.71 -3.07 20.09
CA SER A 43 7.92 -1.81 19.37
C SER A 43 9.05 -1.93 18.33
N SER A 44 10.12 -2.65 18.67
CA SER A 44 11.23 -3.02 17.78
C SER A 44 10.75 -3.75 16.52
N GLU A 45 9.70 -4.57 16.65
CA GLU A 45 9.14 -5.33 15.56
C GLU A 45 8.25 -4.46 14.67
N VAL A 46 7.46 -3.57 15.27
CA VAL A 46 6.74 -2.53 14.51
C VAL A 46 7.73 -1.67 13.72
N GLU A 47 8.84 -1.27 14.35
CA GLU A 47 9.94 -0.57 13.69
C GLU A 47 10.59 -1.41 12.60
N ARG A 48 10.85 -2.70 12.81
CA ARG A 48 11.42 -3.62 11.79
C ARG A 48 10.52 -3.71 10.57
N VAL A 49 9.23 -3.92 10.80
CA VAL A 49 8.21 -4.03 9.74
C VAL A 49 8.07 -2.69 9.00
N THR A 50 8.16 -1.57 9.72
CA THR A 50 8.18 -0.22 9.13
C THR A 50 9.47 0.06 8.36
N SER A 51 10.61 -0.45 8.84
CA SER A 51 11.96 -0.14 8.34
C SER A 51 12.44 -1.06 7.23
N ARG A 52 11.65 -2.04 6.77
CA ARG A 52 11.91 -2.69 5.46
C ARG A 52 11.80 -1.61 4.38
N ARG A 53 12.94 -0.95 4.12
CA ARG A 53 13.08 0.09 3.11
C ARG A 53 12.46 -0.40 1.81
N LEU A 54 11.70 0.49 1.19
CA LEU A 54 11.18 0.25 -0.13
C LEU A 54 12.38 0.06 -1.08
N THR A 55 12.33 -0.93 -1.96
CA THR A 55 13.24 -0.92 -3.11
C THR A 55 12.93 0.31 -3.97
N ARG A 56 13.88 0.75 -4.78
CA ARG A 56 13.68 1.87 -5.71
C ARG A 56 12.44 1.71 -6.59
N GLU A 57 12.12 0.48 -7.03
CA GLU A 57 10.90 0.24 -7.82
C GLU A 57 9.62 0.35 -7.00
N GLU A 58 9.64 -0.02 -5.72
CA GLU A 58 8.48 0.14 -4.84
C GLU A 58 8.28 1.59 -4.42
N GLU A 59 9.36 2.35 -4.23
CA GLU A 59 9.31 3.82 -4.06
C GLU A 59 8.74 4.48 -5.31
N ARG A 60 9.22 4.09 -6.50
CA ARG A 60 8.70 4.57 -7.78
C ARG A 60 7.21 4.28 -7.93
N SER A 61 6.79 3.06 -7.60
CA SER A 61 5.39 2.66 -7.61
C SER A 61 4.56 3.49 -6.62
N LEU A 62 5.04 3.68 -5.39
CA LEU A 62 4.39 4.55 -4.40
C LEU A 62 4.27 6.00 -4.90
N TRP A 63 5.32 6.53 -5.52
CA TRP A 63 5.36 7.89 -6.07
C TRP A 63 4.33 8.08 -7.19
N LEU A 64 4.24 7.12 -8.11
CA LEU A 64 3.23 7.11 -9.17
C LEU A 64 1.81 7.07 -8.60
N HIS A 65 1.56 6.24 -7.60
CA HIS A 65 0.22 6.12 -7.01
C HIS A 65 -0.17 7.34 -6.18
N ARG A 66 0.78 8.05 -5.56
CA ARG A 66 0.51 9.35 -4.91
C ARG A 66 0.00 10.40 -5.90
N ALA A 67 0.42 10.35 -7.17
CA ALA A 67 -0.09 11.28 -8.18
C ALA A 67 -1.59 11.05 -8.50
N LEU A 68 -2.16 9.89 -8.16
CA LEU A 68 -3.60 9.64 -8.31
C LEU A 68 -4.44 10.40 -7.28
N LEU A 69 -3.86 10.95 -6.21
CA LEU A 69 -4.62 11.70 -5.21
C LEU A 69 -5.32 12.92 -5.82
N SER A 70 -4.65 13.63 -6.73
CA SER A 70 -5.26 14.79 -7.40
C SER A 70 -6.54 14.42 -8.15
N PRO A 71 -6.53 13.50 -9.14
CA PRO A 71 -7.75 13.11 -9.84
C PRO A 71 -8.77 12.41 -8.93
N LEU A 72 -8.34 11.69 -7.89
CA LEU A 72 -9.27 11.11 -6.90
C LEU A 72 -10.02 12.17 -6.08
N LEU A 73 -9.40 13.33 -5.83
CA LEU A 73 -10.02 14.42 -5.08
C LEU A 73 -10.86 15.34 -5.97
N THR A 74 -10.52 15.48 -7.26
CA THR A 74 -11.24 16.37 -8.18
C THR A 74 -12.35 15.68 -8.95
N GLU A 75 -12.15 14.41 -9.33
CA GLU A 75 -13.08 13.62 -10.15
C GLU A 75 -13.22 12.18 -9.62
N PRO A 76 -13.61 12.00 -8.34
CA PRO A 76 -13.63 10.69 -7.69
C PRO A 76 -14.47 9.65 -8.45
N ASP A 77 -15.66 10.03 -8.91
CA ASP A 77 -16.58 9.11 -9.59
C ASP A 77 -16.01 8.61 -10.92
N THR A 78 -15.38 9.50 -11.70
CA THR A 78 -14.71 9.15 -12.97
C THR A 78 -13.59 8.15 -12.72
N VAL A 79 -12.73 8.43 -11.75
CA VAL A 79 -11.55 7.61 -11.42
C VAL A 79 -11.96 6.25 -10.86
N VAL A 80 -12.89 6.22 -9.91
CA VAL A 80 -13.40 4.98 -9.31
C VAL A 80 -14.13 4.13 -10.36
N SER A 81 -14.89 4.75 -11.26
CA SER A 81 -15.57 4.03 -12.34
C SER A 81 -14.57 3.40 -13.31
N ALA A 82 -13.52 4.13 -13.70
CA ALA A 82 -12.44 3.60 -14.53
C ALA A 82 -11.72 2.41 -13.87
N ALA A 83 -11.44 2.51 -12.56
CA ALA A 83 -10.83 1.40 -11.80
C ALA A 83 -11.75 0.17 -11.74
N ARG A 84 -13.05 0.35 -11.50
CA ARG A 84 -14.04 -0.75 -11.52
C ARG A 84 -14.12 -1.42 -12.90
N GLU A 85 -14.09 -0.63 -13.97
CA GLU A 85 -14.09 -1.13 -15.34
C GLU A 85 -12.82 -1.93 -15.67
N ASN A 86 -11.64 -1.47 -15.22
CA ASN A 86 -10.40 -2.22 -15.35
C ASN A 86 -10.48 -3.57 -14.61
N LEU A 87 -10.99 -3.60 -13.38
CA LEU A 87 -11.18 -4.86 -12.64
C LEU A 87 -12.14 -5.82 -13.36
N ARG A 88 -13.24 -5.30 -13.91
CA ARG A 88 -14.20 -6.11 -14.69
C ARG A 88 -13.53 -6.71 -15.93
N ARG A 89 -12.76 -5.91 -16.67
CA ARG A 89 -12.02 -6.35 -17.86
C ARG A 89 -10.99 -7.42 -17.50
N TRP A 90 -10.18 -7.19 -16.46
CA TRP A 90 -9.12 -8.10 -16.05
C TRP A 90 -9.66 -9.40 -15.46
N SER A 91 -10.76 -9.34 -14.72
CA SER A 91 -11.43 -10.53 -14.18
C SER A 91 -11.98 -11.45 -15.27
N GLY A 92 -12.25 -10.93 -16.47
CA GLY A 92 -12.61 -11.74 -17.64
C GLY A 92 -11.43 -12.48 -18.28
N MET A 93 -10.20 -12.00 -18.07
CA MET A 93 -8.97 -12.56 -18.66
C MET A 93 -8.22 -13.52 -17.73
N HIS A 94 -8.44 -13.41 -16.42
CA HIS A 94 -7.70 -14.19 -15.42
C HIS A 94 -8.58 -15.25 -14.78
N ARG A 95 -7.95 -16.36 -14.37
CA ARG A 95 -8.64 -17.36 -13.55
C ARG A 95 -9.04 -16.75 -12.21
N ARG A 96 -10.30 -16.96 -11.81
CA ARG A 96 -10.85 -16.44 -10.55
C ARG A 96 -10.15 -17.00 -9.30
N ASP A 97 -9.65 -18.23 -9.38
CA ASP A 97 -8.93 -18.93 -8.32
C ASP A 97 -7.42 -18.64 -8.29
N GLY A 98 -6.92 -17.82 -9.23
CA GLY A 98 -5.52 -17.41 -9.28
C GLY A 98 -5.20 -16.25 -8.35
N MET A 99 -3.91 -16.04 -8.11
CA MET A 99 -3.42 -14.95 -7.25
C MET A 99 -3.90 -13.56 -7.70
N ALA A 100 -3.97 -13.30 -9.01
CA ALA A 100 -4.53 -12.06 -9.55
C ALA A 100 -6.00 -11.86 -9.14
N GLY A 101 -6.82 -12.91 -9.19
CA GLY A 101 -8.23 -12.87 -8.78
C GLY A 101 -8.41 -12.52 -7.30
N TRP A 102 -7.49 -12.96 -6.45
CA TRP A 102 -7.47 -12.60 -5.03
C TRP A 102 -7.25 -11.10 -4.83
N TYR A 103 -6.25 -10.50 -5.52
CA TYR A 103 -6.01 -9.06 -5.46
C TYR A 103 -7.15 -8.24 -6.05
N PHE A 104 -7.79 -8.70 -7.13
CA PHE A 104 -8.96 -8.02 -7.68
C PHE A 104 -10.13 -7.99 -6.71
N THR A 105 -10.33 -9.09 -5.97
CA THR A 105 -11.36 -9.16 -4.91
C THR A 105 -11.02 -8.21 -3.77
N LYS A 106 -9.76 -8.12 -3.35
CA LYS A 106 -9.31 -7.12 -2.36
C LYS A 106 -9.57 -5.69 -2.84
N TRP A 107 -9.20 -5.37 -4.08
CA TRP A 107 -9.45 -4.04 -4.65
C TRP A 107 -10.94 -3.70 -4.74
N GLN A 108 -11.80 -4.67 -5.10
CA GLN A 108 -13.25 -4.47 -5.07
C GLN A 108 -13.77 -4.10 -3.68
N ARG A 109 -13.24 -4.74 -2.62
CA ARG A 109 -13.59 -4.39 -1.23
C ARG A 109 -13.14 -2.97 -0.90
N VAL A 110 -11.88 -2.62 -1.17
CA VAL A 110 -11.35 -1.26 -0.93
C VAL A 110 -12.17 -0.19 -1.67
N LEU A 111 -12.55 -0.44 -2.93
CA LEU A 111 -13.40 0.46 -3.72
C LEU A 111 -14.84 0.56 -3.18
N ASN A 112 -15.32 -0.43 -2.42
CA ASN A 112 -16.63 -0.41 -1.76
C ASN A 112 -16.56 0.25 -0.38
N ASP A 113 -15.42 0.16 0.30
CA ASP A 113 -15.17 0.80 1.60
C ASP A 113 -15.04 2.34 1.49
N GLY A 114 -14.77 2.85 0.28
CA GLY A 114 -14.85 4.28 -0.04
C GLY A 114 -13.52 4.95 -0.36
N LEU A 115 -13.57 6.27 -0.63
CA LEU A 115 -12.45 7.04 -1.13
C LEU A 115 -11.25 7.06 -0.15
N ASP A 116 -11.50 7.19 1.15
CA ASP A 116 -10.46 7.20 2.18
C ASP A 116 -9.68 5.88 2.21
N ALA A 117 -10.36 4.75 2.07
CA ALA A 117 -9.73 3.43 2.01
C ALA A 117 -8.85 3.29 0.76
N VAL A 118 -9.32 3.80 -0.39
CA VAL A 118 -8.55 3.83 -1.64
C VAL A 118 -7.28 4.67 -1.47
N MET A 119 -7.42 5.92 -1.03
CA MET A 119 -6.29 6.82 -0.84
C MET A 119 -5.26 6.24 0.13
N HIS A 120 -5.73 5.65 1.22
CA HIS A 120 -4.88 4.99 2.20
C HIS A 120 -4.00 3.88 1.59
N VAL A 121 -4.58 2.96 0.81
CA VAL A 121 -3.82 1.89 0.14
C VAL A 121 -2.82 2.45 -0.88
N LEU A 122 -3.23 3.46 -1.64
CA LEU A 122 -2.38 4.08 -2.66
C LEU A 122 -1.15 4.79 -2.07
N THR A 123 -1.25 5.32 -0.86
CA THR A 123 -0.19 6.13 -0.24
C THR A 123 0.59 5.42 0.87
N SER A 124 0.14 4.24 1.31
CA SER A 124 0.78 3.52 2.42
C SER A 124 2.08 2.82 1.99
N PRO A 125 3.18 2.93 2.75
CA PRO A 125 4.41 2.20 2.47
C PRO A 125 4.38 0.73 2.93
N SER A 126 3.27 0.26 3.54
CA SER A 126 3.17 -1.09 4.09
C SER A 126 3.33 -2.19 3.04
N GLU A 127 3.71 -3.39 3.49
CA GLU A 127 3.89 -4.56 2.62
C GLU A 127 2.63 -4.91 1.81
N ASP A 128 1.49 -5.00 2.49
CA ASP A 128 0.20 -5.24 1.84
C ASP A 128 -0.13 -4.16 0.80
N ALA A 129 0.20 -2.89 1.07
CA ALA A 129 -0.04 -1.80 0.13
C ALA A 129 0.91 -1.87 -1.09
N ARG A 130 2.15 -2.34 -0.93
CA ARG A 130 3.09 -2.60 -2.05
C ARG A 130 2.50 -3.63 -3.01
N GLU A 131 2.02 -4.74 -2.47
CA GLU A 131 1.38 -5.82 -3.23
C GLU A 131 0.09 -5.37 -3.92
N MET A 132 -0.74 -4.59 -3.22
CA MET A 132 -1.93 -3.98 -3.79
C MET A 132 -1.58 -3.05 -4.97
N ARG A 133 -0.53 -2.21 -4.85
CA ARG A 133 -0.07 -1.32 -5.93
C ARG A 133 0.46 -2.07 -7.15
N GLN A 134 1.11 -3.23 -6.98
CA GLN A 134 1.52 -4.07 -8.11
C GLN A 134 0.32 -4.58 -8.91
N ASN A 135 -0.83 -4.78 -8.26
CA ASN A 135 -2.07 -5.26 -8.85
C ASN A 135 -3.13 -4.15 -8.97
N SER A 136 -2.69 -2.89 -9.09
CA SER A 136 -3.54 -1.71 -9.00
C SER A 136 -4.48 -1.56 -10.20
N PRO A 137 -5.80 -1.37 -9.99
CA PRO A 137 -6.76 -1.14 -11.08
C PRO A 137 -6.72 0.28 -11.66
N PHE A 138 -5.80 1.13 -11.20
CA PHE A 138 -5.70 2.52 -11.64
C PHE A 138 -4.79 2.70 -12.87
N ALA A 139 -4.42 1.61 -13.54
CA ALA A 139 -3.65 1.65 -14.78
C ALA A 139 -4.38 2.46 -15.86
N GLY A 140 -3.65 3.38 -16.51
CA GLY A 140 -4.16 4.23 -17.59
C GLY A 140 -5.00 5.43 -17.15
N ILE A 141 -5.16 5.66 -15.84
CA ILE A 141 -5.95 6.81 -15.33
C ILE A 141 -5.17 8.12 -15.41
N LEU A 142 -3.86 8.08 -15.12
CA LEU A 142 -3.02 9.26 -15.30
C LEU A 142 -2.78 9.52 -16.79
N PRO A 143 -3.01 10.74 -17.29
CA PRO A 143 -2.57 11.13 -18.62
C PRO A 143 -1.07 10.88 -18.79
N GLU A 144 -0.66 10.45 -19.99
CA GLU A 144 0.73 10.05 -20.25
C GLU A 144 1.74 11.17 -19.93
N ALA A 145 1.41 12.42 -20.27
CA ALA A 145 2.24 13.58 -19.95
C ALA A 145 2.45 13.75 -18.43
N THR A 146 1.37 13.59 -17.65
CA THR A 146 1.42 13.62 -16.18
C THR A 146 2.24 12.46 -15.64
N ARG A 147 2.05 11.25 -16.16
CA ARG A 147 2.82 10.06 -15.76
C ARG A 147 4.32 10.27 -15.98
N VAL A 148 4.72 10.80 -17.14
CA VAL A 148 6.13 11.11 -17.45
C VAL A 148 6.69 12.19 -16.51
N ALA A 149 5.93 13.25 -16.25
CA ALA A 149 6.35 14.30 -15.31
C ALA A 149 6.56 13.77 -13.89
N VAL A 150 5.66 12.91 -13.41
CA VAL A 150 5.76 12.26 -12.08
C VAL A 150 6.98 11.36 -12.01
N LEU A 151 7.27 10.58 -13.05
CA LEU A 151 8.47 9.72 -13.10
C LEU A 151 9.77 10.50 -13.12
N ARG A 152 9.81 11.64 -13.82
CA ARG A 152 10.96 12.54 -13.80
C ARG A 152 11.16 13.13 -12.41
N SER A 153 10.09 13.64 -11.79
CA SER A 153 10.11 14.16 -10.43
C SER A 153 10.57 13.11 -9.40
N PHE A 154 10.15 11.85 -9.55
CA PHE A 154 10.63 10.75 -8.72
C PHE A 154 12.14 10.58 -8.87
N LYS A 155 12.65 10.51 -10.10
CA LYS A 155 14.09 10.38 -10.34
C LYS A 155 14.87 11.51 -9.66
N ASP A 156 14.46 12.75 -9.88
CA ASP A 156 15.16 13.92 -9.31
C ASP A 156 15.10 13.93 -7.77
N HIS A 157 13.98 13.50 -7.18
CA HIS A 157 13.86 13.37 -5.73
C HIS A 157 14.76 12.26 -5.18
N TRP A 158 14.73 11.09 -5.82
CA TRP A 158 15.49 9.93 -5.40
C TRP A 158 17.00 10.18 -5.44
N ASP A 159 17.48 10.80 -6.53
CA ASP A 159 18.88 11.17 -6.70
C ASP A 159 19.33 12.12 -5.57
N ARG A 160 18.53 13.15 -5.24
CA ARG A 160 18.85 14.09 -4.14
C ARG A 160 18.94 13.43 -2.77
N GLU A 161 18.00 12.56 -2.43
CA GLU A 161 17.99 11.90 -1.10
C GLU A 161 19.15 10.92 -0.95
N HIS A 162 19.56 10.25 -2.04
CA HIS A 162 20.67 9.31 -2.01
C HIS A 162 22.05 9.97 -2.15
N GLU A 163 22.15 11.12 -2.84
CA GLU A 163 23.36 11.97 -2.82
C GLU A 163 23.61 12.54 -1.42
N ARG A 164 22.55 13.01 -0.74
CA ARG A 164 22.64 13.47 0.66
C ARG A 164 23.12 12.37 1.59
N ALA A 165 22.59 11.15 1.44
CA ALA A 165 23.01 10.00 2.24
C ALA A 165 24.47 9.56 2.00
N MET A 166 25.13 9.97 0.91
CA MET A 166 26.56 9.74 0.69
C MET A 166 27.45 10.83 1.30
N THR A 167 26.87 11.96 1.70
CA THR A 167 27.61 13.14 2.20
C THR A 167 27.56 13.26 3.73
N GLU A 168 26.63 12.56 4.38
CA GLU A 168 26.52 12.41 5.85
C GLU A 168 27.30 11.18 6.35
#